data_AF-R5XWB6-F1
#
_entry.id   AF-R5XWB6-F1
#
_cell.length_a   1.000
_cell.length_b   1.000
_cell.length_c   1.000
_cell.angle_alpha   90.00
_cell.angle_beta   90.00
_cell.angle_gamma   90.00
#
_symmetry.space_group_name_H-M   'P 1'
#
loop_
_entity.id
_entity.type
_entity.pdbx_description
1 polymer ?
#
loop_
_entity_poly.entity_id
_entity_poly.type
_entity_poly.pdbx_seq_one_letter_code
_entity_poly.pdbx_strand_id
1 'polypeptide(L)'
;MVSLAKLAGFGRGVYGAASLYIAIYLLGDKGLKLALLLPMGIGTAVSMLVVKKLIKTIGTKNTFIACSAYGAASFLLLFGVSMIIGFRKELIIPFLIINFLVGLQNGNTNLTPNVMIADCVDEIELKTGKRQEGLCYAGYGLFSKIASAFTTSLGTYLVFKWSGYLPSTDSSVAYAAQSGGTLTRFLIIYTIIPACFVVLQIIPMLFYDLNAKKKEQISLELIKRRGVVETDE
;
A
#
# COMPACT_ATOMS: atom_id res chain seq x y z
N MET A 1 -0.79 -17.21 -0.28
CA MET A 1 0.28 -16.19 -0.48
C MET A 1 -0.25 -14.77 -0.63
N VAL A 2 -1.19 -14.50 -1.55
CA VAL A 2 -1.73 -13.13 -1.77
C VAL A 2 -2.28 -12.50 -0.47
N SER A 3 -3.11 -13.23 0.27
CA SER A 3 -3.64 -12.76 1.56
C SER A 3 -2.57 -12.59 2.65
N LEU A 4 -1.51 -13.42 2.61
CA LEU A 4 -0.37 -13.30 3.53
C LEU A 4 0.48 -12.07 3.19
N ALA A 5 0.68 -11.75 1.91
CA ALA A 5 1.36 -10.52 1.51
C ALA A 5 0.59 -9.28 1.99
N LYS A 6 -0.75 -9.31 1.92
CA LYS A 6 -1.61 -8.24 2.46
C LYS A 6 -1.46 -8.12 3.98
N LEU A 7 -1.46 -9.23 4.70
CA LEU A 7 -1.27 -9.25 6.15
C LEU A 7 0.13 -8.76 6.53
N ALA A 8 1.18 -9.24 5.88
CA ALA A 8 2.55 -8.79 6.11
C ALA A 8 2.74 -7.30 5.81
N GLY A 9 2.02 -6.75 4.83
CA GLY A 9 2.07 -5.33 4.48
C GLY A 9 1.21 -4.41 5.34
N PHE A 10 0.62 -4.88 6.45
CA PHE A 10 -0.35 -4.08 7.22
C PHE A 10 0.22 -2.71 7.64
N GLY A 11 1.46 -2.67 8.12
CA GLY A 11 2.08 -1.44 8.62
C GLY A 11 2.33 -0.37 7.54
N ARG A 12 2.10 -0.67 6.25
CA ARG A 12 2.08 0.33 5.18
C ARG A 12 1.11 1.45 5.50
N GLY A 13 -0.10 1.16 5.99
CA GLY A 13 -1.13 2.19 6.20
C GLY A 13 -0.91 3.08 7.43
N VAL A 14 0.14 2.81 8.22
CA VAL A 14 0.45 3.56 9.46
C VAL A 14 0.74 5.03 9.19
N TYR A 15 1.24 5.39 7.99
CA TYR A 15 1.42 6.79 7.61
C TYR A 15 0.12 7.60 7.71
N GLY A 16 -1.04 6.95 7.53
CA GLY A 16 -2.35 7.61 7.66
C GLY A 16 -2.58 8.17 9.06
N ALA A 17 -2.08 7.51 10.10
CA ALA A 17 -2.19 7.96 11.49
C ALA A 17 -1.33 9.19 11.78
N ALA A 18 -0.12 9.25 11.21
CA ALA A 18 0.80 10.39 11.36
C ALA A 18 0.48 11.57 10.42
N SER A 19 -0.25 11.33 9.32
CA SER A 19 -0.52 12.33 8.28
C SER A 19 -1.22 13.60 8.79
N LEU A 20 -2.12 13.47 9.77
CA LEU A 20 -2.81 14.63 10.36
C LEU A 20 -1.81 15.55 11.08
N TYR A 21 -0.93 14.97 11.88
CA TYR A 21 0.07 15.73 12.62
C TYR A 21 1.08 16.37 11.68
N ILE A 22 1.52 15.65 10.65
CA ILE A 22 2.40 16.23 9.63
C ILE A 22 1.73 17.38 8.88
N ALA A 23 0.44 17.29 8.56
CA ALA A 23 -0.28 18.40 7.94
C ALA A 23 -0.33 19.64 8.84
N ILE A 24 -0.61 19.47 10.14
CA ILE A 24 -0.63 20.59 11.10
C ILE A 24 0.76 21.23 11.23
N TYR A 25 1.80 20.41 11.35
CA TYR A 25 3.17 20.91 11.56
C TYR A 25 3.82 21.49 10.29
N LEU A 26 3.54 20.92 9.12
CA LEU A 26 4.13 21.33 7.85
C LEU A 26 3.31 22.43 7.15
N LEU A 27 1.98 22.32 7.19
CA LEU A 27 1.06 23.20 6.45
C LEU A 27 0.36 24.21 7.37
N GLY A 28 0.45 24.06 8.70
CA GLY A 28 -0.10 25.00 9.67
C GLY A 28 -1.60 24.84 9.94
N ASP A 29 -2.30 23.94 9.24
CA ASP A 29 -3.73 23.71 9.42
C ASP A 29 -4.10 22.22 9.26
N LYS A 30 -5.00 21.75 10.14
CA LYS A 30 -5.61 20.42 10.07
C LYS A 30 -6.46 20.22 8.82
N GLY A 31 -7.10 21.29 8.32
CA GLY A 31 -7.90 21.27 7.08
C GLY A 31 -7.06 20.92 5.85
N LEU A 32 -5.77 21.24 5.90
CA LEU A 32 -4.82 20.97 4.82
C LEU A 32 -4.34 19.51 4.78
N LYS A 33 -4.80 18.63 5.68
CA LYS A 33 -4.57 17.18 5.56
C LYS A 33 -5.02 16.65 4.20
N LEU A 34 -6.14 17.13 3.68
CA LEU A 34 -6.61 16.74 2.35
C LEU A 34 -5.64 17.20 1.27
N ALA A 35 -5.12 18.43 1.36
CA ALA A 35 -4.11 18.94 0.43
C ALA A 35 -2.81 18.12 0.48
N LEU A 36 -2.43 17.60 1.64
CA LEU A 36 -1.27 16.71 1.79
C LEU A 36 -1.47 15.35 1.11
N LEU A 37 -2.67 14.76 1.25
CA LEU A 37 -2.98 13.42 0.74
C LEU A 37 -3.43 13.40 -0.73
N LEU A 38 -3.88 14.54 -1.26
CA LEU A 38 -4.40 14.64 -2.62
C LEU A 38 -3.35 14.29 -3.69
N PRO A 39 -2.09 14.79 -3.63
CA PRO A 39 -1.03 14.33 -4.53
C PRO A 39 -0.81 12.82 -4.46
N MET A 40 -0.83 12.23 -3.26
CA MET A 40 -0.76 10.77 -3.08
C MET A 40 -1.92 10.05 -3.77
N GLY A 41 -3.14 10.59 -3.66
CA GLY A 41 -4.34 10.06 -4.32
C GLY A 41 -4.24 10.10 -5.84
N ILE A 42 -3.80 11.24 -6.40
CA ILE A 42 -3.59 11.39 -7.85
C ILE A 42 -2.50 10.41 -8.33
N GLY A 43 -1.38 10.32 -7.61
CA GLY A 43 -0.33 9.35 -7.93
C GLY A 43 -0.86 7.91 -7.89
N THR A 44 -1.74 7.59 -6.94
CA THR A 44 -2.38 6.27 -6.87
C THR A 44 -3.20 5.99 -8.14
N ALA A 45 -4.03 6.94 -8.58
CA ALA A 45 -4.86 6.80 -9.77
C ALA A 45 -4.01 6.64 -11.05
N VAL A 46 -2.97 7.48 -11.22
CA VAL A 46 -2.03 7.39 -12.35
C VAL A 46 -1.33 6.02 -12.37
N SER A 47 -0.88 5.57 -11.20
CA SER A 47 -0.23 4.26 -11.09
C SER A 47 -1.13 3.10 -11.46
N MET A 48 -2.42 3.12 -11.11
CA MET A 48 -3.33 2.04 -11.51
C MET A 48 -3.39 1.85 -13.04
N LEU A 49 -3.23 2.92 -13.82
CA LEU A 49 -3.14 2.84 -15.28
C LEU A 49 -1.80 2.26 -15.74
N VAL A 50 -0.70 2.68 -15.13
CA VAL A 50 0.66 2.21 -15.46
C VAL A 50 0.87 0.75 -15.08
N VAL A 51 0.37 0.33 -13.91
CA VAL A 51 0.48 -1.05 -13.41
C VAL A 51 -0.22 -2.03 -14.34
N LYS A 52 -1.36 -1.68 -14.96
CA LYS A 52 -1.99 -2.53 -15.99
C LYS A 52 -1.02 -2.84 -17.14
N LYS A 53 -0.26 -1.84 -17.60
CA LYS A 53 0.74 -2.01 -18.65
C LYS A 53 1.92 -2.87 -18.18
N LEU A 54 2.43 -2.60 -16.97
CA LEU A 54 3.52 -3.37 -16.37
C LEU A 54 3.17 -4.85 -16.17
N ILE A 55 1.95 -5.15 -15.70
CA ILE A 55 1.49 -6.54 -15.53
C ILE A 55 1.53 -7.29 -16.86
N LYS A 56 1.16 -6.65 -17.97
CA LYS A 56 1.23 -7.26 -19.30
C LYS A 56 2.65 -7.50 -19.80
N THR A 57 3.61 -6.63 -19.46
CA THR A 57 4.98 -6.73 -19.99
C THR A 57 5.89 -7.63 -19.16
N ILE A 58 5.88 -7.50 -17.84
CA ILE A 58 6.83 -8.19 -16.94
C ILE A 58 6.14 -9.21 -16.01
N GLY A 59 4.81 -9.31 -16.07
CA GLY A 59 4.02 -10.24 -15.26
C GLY A 59 3.60 -9.67 -13.91
N THR A 60 2.54 -10.26 -13.35
CA THR A 60 1.91 -9.84 -12.09
C THR A 60 2.89 -9.88 -10.91
N LYS A 61 3.70 -10.95 -10.81
CA LYS A 61 4.66 -11.14 -9.71
C LYS A 61 5.75 -10.07 -9.69
N ASN A 62 6.43 -9.90 -10.83
CA ASN A 62 7.53 -8.95 -10.94
C ASN A 62 7.05 -7.51 -10.82
N THR A 63 5.86 -7.20 -11.34
CA THR A 63 5.23 -5.88 -11.15
C THR A 63 5.00 -5.60 -9.67
N PHE A 64 4.50 -6.58 -8.91
CA PHE A 64 4.30 -6.39 -7.46
C PHE A 64 5.60 -6.09 -6.73
N ILE A 65 6.67 -6.84 -7.03
CA ILE A 65 7.96 -6.71 -6.37
C ILE A 65 8.63 -5.37 -6.77
N ALA A 66 8.65 -5.04 -8.06
CA ALA A 66 9.23 -3.81 -8.57
C ALA A 66 8.53 -2.56 -8.00
N CYS A 67 7.20 -2.54 -8.00
CA CYS A 67 6.44 -1.46 -7.37
C CYS A 67 6.66 -1.43 -5.84
N SER A 68 6.80 -2.57 -5.17
CA SER A 68 7.11 -2.59 -3.73
C SER A 68 8.49 -2.00 -3.44
N ALA A 69 9.51 -2.38 -4.20
CA ALA A 69 10.87 -1.84 -4.07
C ALA A 69 10.94 -0.34 -4.35
N TYR A 70 10.29 0.13 -5.43
CA TYR A 70 10.15 1.56 -5.76
C TYR A 70 9.48 2.33 -4.60
N GLY A 71 8.49 1.71 -3.96
CA GLY A 71 7.84 2.23 -2.78
C GLY A 71 8.74 2.48 -1.60
N ALA A 72 9.50 1.45 -1.23
CA ALA A 72 10.46 1.54 -0.14
C ALA A 72 11.48 2.67 -0.41
N ALA A 73 11.99 2.75 -1.65
CA ALA A 73 12.88 3.82 -2.07
C ALA A 73 12.22 5.21 -1.99
N SER A 74 10.95 5.33 -2.40
CA SER A 74 10.19 6.59 -2.34
C SER A 74 9.93 7.05 -0.91
N PHE A 75 9.61 6.13 0.01
CA PHE A 75 9.47 6.44 1.44
C PHE A 75 10.81 6.83 2.08
N LEU A 76 11.92 6.17 1.72
CA LEU A 76 13.26 6.53 2.18
C LEU A 76 13.69 7.90 1.66
N LEU A 77 13.42 8.21 0.40
CA LEU A 77 13.63 9.54 -0.17
C LEU A 77 12.82 10.59 0.58
N LEU A 78 11.55 10.32 0.88
CA LEU A 78 10.71 11.22 1.65
C LEU A 78 11.28 11.46 3.05
N PHE A 79 11.81 10.42 3.71
CA PHE A 79 12.48 10.55 5.01
C PHE A 79 13.74 11.42 4.92
N GLY A 80 14.65 11.10 3.99
CA GLY A 80 15.93 11.80 3.84
C GLY A 80 15.73 13.26 3.47
N VAL A 81 14.83 13.54 2.53
CA VAL A 81 14.46 14.90 2.16
C VAL A 81 13.87 15.64 3.36
N SER A 82 12.92 15.05 4.08
CA SER A 82 12.31 15.73 5.23
C SER A 82 13.28 15.97 6.40
N MET A 83 14.29 15.13 6.58
CA MET A 83 15.37 15.32 7.56
C MET A 83 16.30 16.49 7.21
N ILE A 84 16.67 16.63 5.92
CA ILE A 84 17.57 17.69 5.44
C ILE A 84 16.84 19.05 5.40
N ILE A 85 15.58 19.01 5.01
CA ILE A 85 14.77 20.20 4.73
C ILE A 85 14.18 20.81 6.02
N GLY A 86 13.84 19.98 7.01
CA GLY A 86 13.10 20.42 8.19
C GLY A 86 11.68 20.89 7.85
N PHE A 87 10.87 21.27 8.84
CA PHE A 87 9.50 21.77 8.61
C PHE A 87 9.50 23.23 8.12
N ARG A 88 10.25 23.54 7.06
CA ARG A 88 10.33 24.86 6.44
C ARG A 88 9.27 25.02 5.36
N LYS A 89 8.53 26.14 5.40
CA LYS A 89 7.43 26.44 4.45
C LYS A 89 7.87 26.47 2.99
N GLU A 90 9.11 26.89 2.73
CA GLU A 90 9.67 27.02 1.37
C GLU A 90 9.84 25.68 0.65
N LEU A 91 9.79 24.56 1.39
CA LEU A 91 10.11 23.24 0.86
C LEU A 91 8.89 22.29 0.88
N ILE A 92 7.69 22.87 1.05
CA ILE A 92 6.40 22.17 0.94
C ILE A 92 6.21 21.59 -0.46
N ILE A 93 6.60 22.31 -1.53
CA ILE A 93 6.40 21.84 -2.92
C ILE A 93 7.21 20.55 -3.19
N PRO A 94 8.53 20.48 -2.92
CA PRO A 94 9.29 19.23 -3.00
C PRO A 94 8.67 18.09 -2.20
N PHE A 95 8.18 18.38 -0.98
CA PHE A 95 7.52 17.37 -0.15
C PHE A 95 6.27 16.80 -0.84
N LEU A 96 5.41 17.65 -1.42
CA LEU A 96 4.20 17.23 -2.13
C LEU A 96 4.52 16.42 -3.40
N ILE A 97 5.58 16.78 -4.13
CA ILE A 97 6.05 16.01 -5.29
C ILE A 97 6.49 14.60 -4.87
N ILE A 98 7.27 14.48 -3.79
CA ILE A 98 7.69 13.16 -3.29
C ILE A 98 6.47 12.39 -2.74
N ASN A 99 5.50 13.08 -2.13
CA ASN A 99 4.24 12.48 -1.72
C ASN A 99 3.50 11.87 -2.93
N PHE A 100 3.44 12.58 -4.06
CA PHE A 100 2.93 12.04 -5.31
C PHE A 100 3.69 10.79 -5.76
N LEU A 101 5.03 10.80 -5.69
CA LEU A 101 5.86 9.64 -6.02
C LEU A 101 5.58 8.43 -5.11
N VAL A 102 5.37 8.64 -3.82
CA VAL A 102 4.90 7.60 -2.88
C VAL A 102 3.51 7.10 -3.29
N GLY A 103 2.63 8.00 -3.71
CA GLY A 103 1.31 7.68 -4.26
C GLY A 103 1.36 6.74 -5.46
N LEU A 104 2.36 6.91 -6.35
CA LEU A 104 2.56 6.00 -7.50
C LEU A 104 2.78 4.54 -7.07
N GLN A 105 3.22 4.28 -5.85
CA GLN A 105 3.35 2.92 -5.37
C GLN A 105 2.00 2.28 -4.99
N ASN A 106 1.06 3.06 -4.46
CA ASN A 106 -0.22 2.57 -3.93
C ASN A 106 -1.11 1.92 -5.00
N GLY A 107 -0.93 2.26 -6.28
CA GLY A 107 -1.68 1.62 -7.38
C GLY A 107 -1.47 0.11 -7.44
N ASN A 108 -0.25 -0.36 -7.16
CA ASN A 108 0.09 -1.79 -7.12
C ASN A 108 -0.70 -2.56 -6.06
N THR A 109 -0.88 -1.98 -4.87
CA THR A 109 -1.56 -2.66 -3.76
C THR A 109 -3.07 -2.81 -3.94
N ASN A 110 -3.65 -2.09 -4.91
CA ASN A 110 -5.07 -2.16 -5.22
C ASN A 110 -5.35 -3.02 -6.46
N LEU A 111 -4.54 -2.89 -7.50
CA LEU A 111 -4.78 -3.60 -8.75
C LEU A 111 -4.24 -5.04 -8.73
N THR A 112 -2.98 -5.19 -8.33
CA THR A 112 -2.25 -6.46 -8.50
C THR A 112 -2.86 -7.61 -7.69
N PRO A 113 -3.26 -7.43 -6.41
CA PRO A 113 -3.91 -8.51 -5.65
C PRO A 113 -5.19 -9.01 -6.29
N ASN A 114 -6.02 -8.12 -6.87
CA ASN A 114 -7.26 -8.53 -7.55
C ASN A 114 -6.96 -9.40 -8.77
N VAL A 115 -5.94 -9.04 -9.57
CA VAL A 115 -5.48 -9.85 -10.69
C VAL A 115 -4.95 -11.20 -10.20
N MET A 116 -4.17 -11.23 -9.12
CA MET A 116 -3.63 -12.48 -8.56
C MET A 116 -4.71 -13.40 -7.98
N ILE A 117 -5.77 -12.84 -7.39
CA ILE A 117 -6.91 -13.61 -6.90
C ILE A 117 -7.64 -14.25 -8.07
N ALA A 118 -7.89 -13.50 -9.15
CA ALA A 118 -8.47 -14.04 -10.37
C ALA A 118 -7.60 -15.19 -10.95
N ASP A 119 -6.28 -15.00 -11.00
CA ASP A 119 -5.35 -16.04 -11.46
C ASP A 119 -5.42 -17.31 -10.58
N CYS A 120 -5.59 -17.16 -9.26
CA CYS A 120 -5.79 -18.30 -8.37
C CYS A 120 -7.16 -18.98 -8.55
N VAL A 121 -8.22 -18.21 -8.83
CA VAL A 121 -9.54 -18.76 -9.13
C VAL A 121 -9.49 -19.63 -10.38
N ASP A 122 -8.81 -19.17 -11.43
CA ASP A 122 -8.66 -19.93 -12.67
C ASP A 122 -7.88 -21.23 -12.43
N GLU A 123 -6.84 -21.22 -11.60
CA GLU A 123 -6.12 -22.44 -11.20
C GLU A 123 -7.02 -23.42 -10.41
N ILE A 124 -7.87 -22.91 -9.52
CA ILE A 124 -8.83 -23.72 -8.75
C ILE A 124 -9.87 -24.34 -9.69
N GLU A 125 -10.40 -23.57 -10.63
CA GLU A 125 -11.35 -24.05 -11.63
C GLU A 125 -10.72 -25.16 -12.48
N LEU A 126 -9.48 -25.00 -12.92
CA LEU A 126 -8.78 -26.02 -13.69
C LEU A 126 -8.63 -27.35 -12.92
N LYS A 127 -8.32 -27.28 -11.62
CA LYS A 127 -8.10 -28.47 -10.78
C LYS A 127 -9.40 -29.12 -10.30
N THR A 128 -10.43 -28.33 -10.04
CA THR A 128 -11.66 -28.81 -9.36
C THR A 128 -12.88 -28.84 -10.26
N GLY A 129 -12.81 -28.22 -11.44
CA GLY A 129 -13.95 -28.00 -12.34
C GLY A 129 -14.99 -27.00 -11.81
N LYS A 130 -14.78 -26.42 -10.61
CA LYS A 130 -15.72 -25.49 -9.99
C LYS A 130 -15.08 -24.12 -9.82
N ARG A 131 -15.76 -23.07 -10.30
CA ARG A 131 -15.32 -21.70 -10.14
C ARG A 131 -15.67 -21.19 -8.73
N GLN A 132 -14.67 -20.90 -7.91
CA GLN A 132 -14.84 -20.49 -6.50
C GLN A 132 -14.38 -19.06 -6.23
N GLU A 133 -14.86 -18.10 -7.02
CA GLU A 133 -14.53 -16.67 -6.87
C GLU A 133 -14.92 -16.11 -5.50
N GLY A 134 -16.17 -16.34 -5.09
CA GLY A 134 -16.71 -15.79 -3.85
C GLY A 134 -15.89 -16.18 -2.62
N LEU A 135 -15.46 -17.45 -2.56
CA LEU A 135 -14.63 -17.94 -1.45
C LEU A 135 -13.24 -17.30 -1.44
N CYS A 136 -12.61 -17.15 -2.61
CA CYS A 136 -11.29 -16.53 -2.72
C CYS A 136 -11.32 -15.05 -2.34
N TYR A 137 -12.32 -14.31 -2.82
CA TYR A 137 -12.51 -12.90 -2.48
C TYR A 137 -12.91 -12.70 -1.01
N ALA A 138 -13.77 -13.57 -0.45
CA ALA A 138 -14.12 -13.53 0.96
C ALA A 138 -12.89 -13.76 1.86
N GLY A 139 -12.06 -14.75 1.52
CA GLY A 139 -10.80 -15.01 2.21
C GLY A 139 -9.87 -13.79 2.18
N TYR A 140 -9.62 -13.23 1.00
CA TYR A 140 -8.80 -12.01 0.88
C TYR A 140 -9.39 -10.81 1.63
N GLY A 141 -10.71 -10.63 1.59
CA GLY A 141 -11.41 -9.58 2.31
C GLY A 141 -11.26 -9.69 3.83
N LEU A 142 -11.36 -10.90 4.38
CA LEU A 142 -11.15 -11.16 5.81
C LEU A 142 -9.72 -10.78 6.23
N PHE A 143 -8.69 -11.29 5.53
CA PHE A 143 -7.30 -10.94 5.83
C PHE A 143 -7.02 -9.44 5.66
N SER A 144 -7.67 -8.79 4.69
CA SER A 144 -7.56 -7.34 4.50
C SER A 144 -8.14 -6.55 5.68
N LYS A 145 -9.27 -7.00 6.24
CA LYS A 145 -9.86 -6.37 7.45
C LYS A 145 -8.98 -6.59 8.68
N ILE A 146 -8.44 -7.78 8.85
CA ILE A 146 -7.50 -8.09 9.94
C ILE A 146 -6.26 -7.19 9.83
N ALA A 147 -5.66 -7.09 8.63
CA ALA A 147 -4.53 -6.20 8.37
C ALA A 147 -4.90 -4.73 8.68
N SER A 148 -6.08 -4.27 8.28
CA SER A 148 -6.53 -2.91 8.59
C SER A 148 -6.66 -2.67 10.11
N ALA A 149 -7.17 -3.64 10.87
CA ALA A 149 -7.27 -3.52 12.33
C ALA A 149 -5.90 -3.41 12.98
N PHE A 150 -4.94 -4.25 12.56
CA PHE A 150 -3.55 -4.13 13.00
C PHE A 150 -2.90 -2.81 12.61
N THR A 151 -3.20 -2.30 11.41
CA THR A 151 -2.70 -1.00 10.94
C THR A 151 -3.18 0.14 11.84
N THR A 152 -4.47 0.19 12.13
CA THR A 152 -5.07 1.20 13.00
C THR A 152 -4.54 1.09 14.42
N SER A 153 -4.45 -0.13 14.97
CA SER A 153 -3.95 -0.38 16.32
C SER A 153 -2.47 0.04 16.45
N LEU A 154 -1.62 -0.43 15.52
CA LEU A 154 -0.19 -0.09 15.52
C LEU A 154 0.03 1.41 15.29
N GLY A 155 -0.68 2.03 14.35
CA GLY A 155 -0.57 3.47 14.09
C GLY A 155 -0.97 4.30 15.30
N THR A 156 -2.04 3.93 16.00
CA THR A 156 -2.50 4.59 17.23
C THR A 156 -1.46 4.42 18.35
N TYR A 157 -0.95 3.21 18.56
CA TYR A 157 0.09 2.95 19.55
C TYR A 157 1.37 3.76 19.27
N LEU A 158 1.84 3.78 18.03
CA LEU A 158 3.04 4.51 17.64
C LEU A 158 2.88 6.02 17.85
N VAL A 159 1.72 6.57 17.48
CA VAL A 159 1.41 7.99 17.64
C VAL A 159 1.29 8.36 19.12
N PHE A 160 0.53 7.63 19.93
CA PHE A 160 0.21 8.08 21.30
C PHE A 160 1.14 7.56 22.39
N LYS A 161 1.77 6.40 22.21
CA LYS A 161 2.63 5.79 23.23
C LYS A 161 4.11 5.90 22.89
N TRP A 162 4.50 5.67 21.65
CA TRP A 162 5.92 5.66 21.26
C TRP A 162 6.46 7.03 20.87
N SER A 163 5.67 7.86 20.16
CA SER A 163 6.14 9.17 19.71
C SER A 163 6.45 10.12 20.88
N GLY A 164 5.79 9.93 22.03
CA GLY A 164 5.81 10.89 23.14
C GLY A 164 4.93 12.11 22.86
N TYR A 165 3.82 11.92 22.14
CA TYR A 165 2.85 12.96 21.85
C TYR A 165 2.29 13.58 23.13
N LEU A 166 2.49 14.88 23.31
CA LEU A 166 1.83 15.65 24.35
C LEU A 166 0.49 16.18 23.84
N PRO A 167 -0.65 15.75 24.39
CA PRO A 167 -1.94 16.35 24.07
C PRO A 167 -1.93 17.83 24.50
N SER A 168 -2.68 18.67 23.78
CA SER A 168 -2.85 20.04 24.23
C SER A 168 -3.57 20.08 25.57
N THR A 169 -2.99 20.79 26.53
CA THR A 169 -3.57 21.03 27.85
C THR A 169 -4.38 22.32 27.90
N ASP A 170 -4.31 23.14 26.86
CA ASP A 170 -5.01 24.41 26.75
C ASP A 170 -6.15 24.28 25.74
N SER A 171 -7.39 24.54 26.18
CA SER A 171 -8.60 24.50 25.35
C SER A 171 -8.58 25.49 24.19
N SER A 172 -7.72 26.53 24.26
CA SER A 172 -7.54 27.54 23.20
C SER A 172 -6.56 27.10 22.11
N VAL A 173 -5.72 26.11 22.38
CA VAL A 173 -4.71 25.60 21.45
C VAL A 173 -5.08 24.17 21.05
N ALA A 174 -5.43 23.95 19.78
CA ALA A 174 -5.85 22.62 19.34
C ALA A 174 -4.74 21.55 19.41
N TYR A 175 -3.47 21.96 19.34
CA TYR A 175 -2.30 21.08 19.37
C TYR A 175 -1.11 21.73 20.07
N ALA A 176 -0.60 21.10 21.13
CA ALA A 176 0.60 21.58 21.82
C ALA A 176 1.83 21.47 20.91
N ALA A 177 2.72 22.46 21.02
CA ALA A 177 4.04 22.43 20.39
C ALA A 177 4.81 21.19 20.86
N GLN A 178 5.14 20.31 19.92
CA GLN A 178 5.88 19.09 20.20
C GLN A 178 7.39 19.34 20.20
N SER A 179 8.13 18.55 20.97
CA SER A 179 9.59 18.56 20.94
C SER A 179 10.13 18.12 19.57
N GLY A 180 11.31 18.61 19.16
CA GLY A 180 11.95 18.20 17.89
C GLY A 180 12.14 16.67 17.78
N GLY A 181 12.37 15.99 18.91
CA GLY A 181 12.44 14.52 18.98
C GLY A 181 11.12 13.84 18.65
N THR A 182 9.99 14.39 19.12
CA THR A 182 8.64 13.89 18.82
C THR A 182 8.28 14.10 17.36
N LEU A 183 8.60 15.26 16.76
CA LEU A 183 8.40 15.48 15.32
C LEU A 183 9.19 14.49 14.47
N THR A 184 10.43 14.20 14.86
CA THR A 184 11.27 13.20 14.19
C THR A 184 10.64 11.82 14.24
N ARG A 185 10.07 11.43 15.39
CA ARG A 185 9.34 10.16 15.54
C ARG A 185 8.08 10.12 14.67
N PHE A 186 7.32 11.21 14.55
CA PHE A 186 6.20 11.26 13.61
C PHE A 186 6.64 11.06 12.16
N LEU A 187 7.78 11.62 11.79
CA LEU A 187 8.36 11.45 10.48
C LEU A 187 8.73 9.98 10.23
N ILE A 188 9.36 9.32 11.20
CA ILE A 188 9.67 7.87 11.16
C ILE A 188 8.40 7.02 11.00
N ILE A 189 7.32 7.35 11.72
CA ILE A 189 6.02 6.68 11.62
C ILE A 189 5.41 6.87 10.22
N TYR A 190 5.63 8.03 9.61
CA TYR A 190 5.08 8.35 8.29
C TYR A 190 5.88 7.76 7.13
N THR A 191 7.17 7.47 7.30
CA THR A 191 8.06 7.06 6.21
C THR A 191 8.72 5.70 6.44
N ILE A 192 9.62 5.60 7.43
CA ILE A 192 10.46 4.42 7.66
C ILE A 192 9.64 3.19 8.03
N ILE A 193 8.69 3.32 8.94
CA ILE A 193 7.86 2.19 9.37
C ILE A 193 7.09 1.62 8.17
N PRO A 194 6.32 2.42 7.40
CA PRO A 194 5.71 1.97 6.15
C PRO A 194 6.70 1.35 5.17
N ALA A 195 7.91 1.91 5.00
CA ALA A 195 8.94 1.37 4.10
C ALA A 195 9.34 -0.06 4.49
N CYS A 196 9.56 -0.33 5.78
CA CYS A 196 9.89 -1.67 6.27
C CYS A 196 8.78 -2.68 5.98
N PHE A 197 7.52 -2.31 6.22
CA PHE A 197 6.38 -3.19 5.94
C PHE A 197 6.15 -3.41 4.43
N VAL A 198 6.48 -2.41 3.61
CA VAL A 198 6.49 -2.54 2.14
C VAL A 198 7.55 -3.54 1.65
N VAL A 199 8.70 -3.62 2.31
CA VAL A 199 9.70 -4.67 2.02
C VAL A 199 9.23 -6.02 2.55
N LEU A 200 8.63 -6.06 3.74
CA LEU A 200 8.13 -7.29 4.35
C LEU A 200 7.08 -8.00 3.49
N GLN A 201 6.18 -7.26 2.82
CA GLN A 201 5.19 -7.84 1.90
C GLN A 201 5.80 -8.49 0.65
N ILE A 202 7.07 -8.23 0.33
CA ILE A 202 7.78 -8.90 -0.77
C ILE A 202 8.05 -10.36 -0.41
N ILE A 203 8.29 -10.68 0.86
CA ILE A 203 8.70 -12.03 1.29
C ILE A 203 7.66 -13.09 0.91
N PRO A 204 6.36 -12.96 1.27
CA PRO A 204 5.35 -13.95 0.87
C PRO A 204 5.15 -14.01 -0.65
N MET A 205 5.47 -12.93 -1.35
CA MET A 205 5.33 -12.83 -2.80
C MET A 205 6.42 -13.63 -3.53
N LEU A 206 7.60 -13.80 -2.94
CA LEU A 206 8.66 -14.64 -3.52
C LEU A 206 8.21 -16.10 -3.66
N PHE A 207 7.41 -16.59 -2.71
CA PHE A 207 6.82 -17.94 -2.70
C PHE A 207 5.54 -18.06 -3.57
N TYR A 208 5.14 -17.01 -4.29
CA TYR A 208 4.05 -17.10 -5.26
C TYR A 208 4.55 -17.80 -6.53
N ASP A 209 3.99 -18.98 -6.81
CA ASP A 209 4.40 -19.90 -7.88
C ASP A 209 3.64 -19.70 -9.21
N LEU A 210 2.67 -18.79 -9.25
CA LEU A 210 1.93 -18.45 -10.46
C LEU A 210 2.77 -17.50 -11.34
N ASN A 211 3.71 -18.10 -12.08
CA ASN A 211 4.53 -17.43 -13.07
C ASN A 211 3.76 -17.21 -14.38
N ALA A 212 4.19 -16.24 -15.20
CA ALA A 212 3.50 -15.87 -16.46
C ALA A 212 3.25 -17.08 -17.38
N LYS A 213 4.21 -17.99 -17.50
CA LYS A 213 4.07 -19.24 -18.29
C LYS A 213 2.98 -20.17 -17.75
N LYS A 214 2.94 -20.36 -16.43
CA LYS A 214 1.92 -21.20 -15.77
C LYS A 214 0.53 -20.61 -15.95
N LYS A 215 0.41 -19.28 -15.86
CA LYS A 215 -0.83 -18.56 -16.13
C LYS A 215 -1.31 -18.75 -17.57
N GLU A 216 -0.42 -18.59 -18.55
CA GLU A 216 -0.76 -18.79 -19.96
C GLU A 216 -1.22 -20.22 -20.24
N GLN A 217 -0.55 -21.22 -19.66
CA GLN A 217 -0.96 -22.62 -19.74
C GLN A 217 -2.36 -22.85 -19.15
N ILE A 218 -2.63 -22.34 -17.95
CA ILE A 218 -3.95 -22.45 -17.30
C ILE A 218 -5.03 -21.80 -18.17
N SER A 219 -4.79 -20.59 -18.69
CA SER A 219 -5.74 -19.91 -19.56
C SER A 219 -6.01 -20.70 -20.84
N LEU A 220 -4.98 -21.24 -21.51
CA LEU A 220 -5.14 -22.04 -22.71
C LEU A 220 -5.92 -23.34 -22.44
N GLU A 221 -5.64 -24.02 -21.33
CA GLU A 221 -6.33 -25.25 -20.98
C GLU A 221 -7.80 -25.01 -20.59
N LEU A 222 -8.10 -23.91 -19.90
CA LEU A 222 -9.49 -23.50 -19.63
C LEU A 222 -10.23 -23.11 -20.92
N ILE A 223 -9.59 -22.41 -21.86
CA ILE A 223 -10.19 -22.10 -23.16
C ILE A 223 -10.50 -23.39 -23.92
N LYS A 224 -9.59 -24.37 -23.92
CA LYS A 224 -9.85 -25.69 -24.52
C LYS A 224 -11.03 -26.39 -23.85
N ARG A 225 -11.09 -26.41 -22.51
CA ARG A 225 -12.22 -27.04 -21.80
C ARG A 225 -13.54 -26.34 -22.08
N ARG A 226 -13.56 -25.01 -22.09
CA ARG A 226 -14.78 -24.22 -22.36
C ARG A 226 -15.20 -24.29 -23.84
N GLY A 227 -14.24 -24.30 -24.76
CA GLY A 227 -14.47 -24.44 -26.20
C GLY A 227 -14.85 -25.86 -26.66
N VAL A 228 -14.62 -26.88 -25.82
CA VAL A 228 -15.12 -28.25 -26.03
C VAL A 228 -16.53 -28.45 -25.45
N VAL A 229 -16.99 -27.55 -24.57
CA VAL A 229 -18.31 -27.63 -23.90
C VAL A 229 -19.42 -26.92 -24.71
N GLU A 230 -19.18 -26.58 -25.98
CA GLU A 230 -20.22 -26.04 -26.89
C GLU A 230 -21.02 -27.11 -27.65
N THR A 231 -20.96 -28.37 -27.21
CA THR A 231 -21.91 -29.41 -27.62
C THR A 231 -22.40 -30.12 -26.37
N ASP A 232 -23.62 -29.83 -25.95
CA ASP A 232 -24.61 -30.85 -25.63
C ASP A 232 -26.01 -30.21 -25.66
N GLU A 233 -26.85 -30.84 -26.48
CA GLU A 233 -28.28 -30.63 -26.71
C GLU A 233 -29.15 -30.79 -25.45
#